data_AF-A0A0V0T4X3-F1
#
_entry.id   AF-A0A0V0T4X3-F1
#
_cell.length_a   1.000
_cell.length_b   1.000
_cell.length_c   1.000
_cell.angle_alpha   90.00
_cell.angle_beta   90.00
_cell.angle_gamma   90.00
#
_symmetry.space_group_name_H-M   'P 1'
#
loop_
_entity.id
_entity.type
_entity.pdbx_description
1 polymer ?
#
loop_
_entity_poly.entity_id
_entity_poly.type
_entity_poly.pdbx_seq_one_letter_code
_entity_poly.pdbx_strand_id
1 'polypeptide(L)'
;MVIPGFPQKRQKGTCFCVKSNSITRTIYVYANNLPAAILNQYTELSNLVNGVDVRITLFLEQAKFMTKAAYAIANIQAFGKHSKPFADMYARVLRNKFAASIRVWAPSDTRSKSICDRQYQLRKIVSPMQLAGSQVSRQADSAKWALIDGKNTVCFTTNDYTATDKRTPGAAVCLKNAGVYNAFRTAAFNLQCKLKFIYFSIRLNQ
;
A
#
# COMPACT_ATOMS: atom_id res chain seq x y z
N MET A 1 13.91 -37.49 15.57
CA MET A 1 14.46 -37.41 16.94
C MET A 1 14.80 -35.96 17.21
N VAL A 2 14.33 -35.45 18.35
CA VAL A 2 14.18 -34.04 18.72
C VAL A 2 15.53 -33.33 18.77
N ILE A 3 15.61 -32.11 18.20
CA ILE A 3 16.61 -31.12 18.61
C ILE A 3 15.91 -30.23 19.66
N PRO A 4 16.20 -30.37 20.96
CA PRO A 4 15.57 -29.56 22.00
C PRO A 4 16.43 -28.34 22.32
N GLY A 5 15.76 -27.18 22.43
CA GLY A 5 16.15 -26.06 23.28
C GLY A 5 17.34 -25.19 22.84
N PHE A 6 17.06 -23.95 22.41
CA PHE A 6 17.40 -22.80 23.25
C PHE A 6 16.59 -21.53 22.87
N PRO A 7 16.07 -20.78 23.87
CA PRO A 7 15.40 -19.49 23.74
C PRO A 7 16.36 -18.32 24.01
N GLN A 8 16.05 -17.10 23.55
CA GLN A 8 16.54 -15.87 24.20
C GLN A 8 15.50 -14.74 24.13
N LYS A 9 14.64 -14.64 25.17
CA LYS A 9 14.28 -13.33 25.72
C LYS A 9 15.53 -12.81 26.42
N ARG A 10 16.31 -11.96 25.76
CA ARG A 10 17.43 -11.27 26.41
C ARG A 10 16.85 -10.05 27.16
N GLN A 11 16.57 -10.21 28.45
CA GLN A 11 16.19 -9.11 29.33
C GLN A 11 17.42 -8.29 29.69
N LYS A 12 17.68 -7.22 28.94
CA LYS A 12 18.43 -6.03 29.38
C LYS A 12 18.05 -4.89 28.44
N GLY A 13 17.21 -3.96 28.91
CA GLY A 13 16.66 -2.84 28.11
C GLY A 13 15.82 -3.35 26.94
N THR A 14 14.60 -3.81 27.22
CA THR A 14 13.89 -4.77 26.36
C THR A 14 13.42 -4.19 25.03
N CYS A 15 14.23 -4.37 23.99
CA CYS A 15 13.76 -4.45 22.61
C CYS A 15 13.24 -5.87 22.36
N PHE A 16 11.94 -6.02 22.16
CA PHE A 16 11.35 -7.31 21.77
C PHE A 16 11.31 -7.42 20.26
N CYS A 17 11.84 -8.52 19.71
CA CYS A 17 11.65 -8.91 18.31
C CYS A 17 10.67 -10.07 18.27
N VAL A 18 9.46 -9.83 17.78
CA VAL A 18 8.42 -10.87 17.68
C VAL A 18 8.17 -11.16 16.21
N LYS A 19 8.30 -12.43 15.85
CA LYS A 19 8.00 -12.96 14.51
C LYS A 19 6.53 -13.39 14.50
N SER A 20 5.67 -12.61 13.84
CA SER A 20 4.29 -13.03 13.59
C SER A 20 4.24 -13.99 12.38
N ASN A 21 3.71 -15.19 12.59
CA ASN A 21 3.57 -16.24 11.58
C ASN A 21 2.21 -16.23 10.86
N SER A 22 1.26 -15.39 11.29
CA SER A 22 -0.09 -15.30 10.71
C SER A 22 -0.10 -14.69 9.29
N ILE A 23 1.06 -14.21 8.82
CA ILE A 23 1.27 -13.62 7.51
C ILE A 23 2.55 -14.25 6.93
N THR A 24 2.47 -14.87 5.75
CA THR A 24 3.65 -15.49 5.06
C THR A 24 4.81 -14.52 4.80
N ARG A 25 4.58 -13.21 4.96
CA ARG A 25 5.62 -12.19 5.11
C ARG A 25 5.77 -11.88 6.59
N THR A 26 6.91 -12.25 7.16
CA THR A 26 7.21 -11.99 8.57
C THR A 26 7.25 -10.49 8.84
N ILE A 27 6.32 -10.01 9.65
CA ILE A 27 6.40 -8.69 10.27
C ILE A 27 7.27 -8.85 11.51
N TYR A 28 8.34 -8.07 11.57
CA TYR A 28 9.16 -7.94 12.76
C TYR A 28 8.69 -6.71 13.53
N VAL A 29 8.15 -6.94 14.72
CA VAL A 29 7.80 -5.86 15.64
C VAL A 29 9.02 -5.58 16.49
N TYR A 30 9.51 -4.34 16.44
CA TYR A 30 10.55 -3.82 17.34
C TYR A 30 9.90 -2.79 18.25
N ALA A 31 9.90 -3.06 19.54
CA ALA A 31 9.24 -2.22 20.53
C ALA A 31 10.11 -2.09 21.77
N ASN A 32 10.30 -0.84 22.22
CA ASN A 32 10.90 -0.51 23.49
C ASN A 32 9.80 0.06 24.41
N ASN A 33 9.64 -0.53 25.60
CA ASN A 33 8.79 0.00 26.67
C ASN A 33 7.32 0.28 26.27
N LEU A 34 6.57 -0.71 25.75
CA LEU A 34 5.12 -0.55 25.59
C LEU A 34 4.41 -0.55 26.96
N PRO A 35 3.65 0.50 27.32
CA PRO A 35 2.93 0.54 28.59
C PRO A 35 1.87 -0.56 28.67
N ALA A 36 1.78 -1.25 29.81
CA ALA A 36 0.76 -2.28 30.05
C ALA A 36 -0.67 -1.73 29.88
N ALA A 37 -0.90 -0.46 30.21
CA ALA A 37 -2.19 0.20 30.01
C ALA A 37 -2.66 0.16 28.54
N ILE A 38 -1.75 0.34 27.58
CA ILE A 38 -2.06 0.30 26.14
C ILE A 38 -2.29 -1.13 25.66
N LEU A 39 -1.49 -2.09 26.14
CA LEU A 39 -1.65 -3.50 25.80
C LEU A 39 -2.97 -4.07 26.34
N ASN A 40 -3.37 -3.66 27.55
CA ASN A 40 -4.65 -4.05 28.16
C ASN A 40 -5.84 -3.38 27.47
N GLN A 41 -5.64 -2.20 26.88
CA GLN A 41 -6.69 -1.52 26.13
C GLN A 41 -6.93 -2.15 24.74
N TYR A 42 -5.90 -2.71 24.10
CA TYR A 42 -5.98 -3.22 22.74
C TYR A 42 -5.51 -4.67 22.63
N THR A 43 -6.48 -5.61 22.70
CA THR A 43 -6.22 -7.06 22.63
C THR A 43 -5.45 -7.46 21.38
N GLU A 44 -5.77 -6.89 20.21
CA GLU A 44 -5.06 -7.19 18.95
C GLU A 44 -3.58 -6.80 19.00
N LEU A 45 -3.27 -5.67 19.64
CA LEU A 45 -1.89 -5.22 19.84
C LEU A 45 -1.16 -6.13 20.83
N SER A 46 -1.85 -6.55 21.90
CA SER A 46 -1.32 -7.54 22.84
C SER A 46 -1.02 -8.87 22.15
N ASN A 47 -1.94 -9.38 21.32
CA ASN A 47 -1.75 -10.59 20.53
C ASN A 47 -0.55 -10.47 19.58
N LEU A 48 -0.44 -9.33 18.88
CA LEU A 48 0.66 -9.05 17.96
C LEU A 48 2.03 -9.04 18.68
N VAL A 49 2.11 -8.34 19.82
CA VAL A 49 3.35 -8.25 20.62
C VAL A 49 3.70 -9.59 21.27
N ASN A 50 2.71 -10.40 21.64
CA ASN A 50 2.94 -11.72 22.22
C ASN A 50 3.11 -12.83 21.16
N GLY A 51 2.99 -12.51 19.86
CA GLY A 51 3.15 -13.47 18.78
C GLY A 51 2.05 -14.53 18.73
N VAL A 52 0.85 -14.21 19.24
CA VAL A 52 -0.31 -15.10 19.20
C VAL A 52 -0.74 -15.27 17.75
N ASP A 53 -0.83 -16.52 17.30
CA ASP A 53 -1.30 -16.82 15.95
C ASP A 53 -2.82 -16.66 15.87
N VAL A 54 -3.27 -15.56 15.25
CA VAL A 54 -4.69 -15.30 15.04
C VAL A 54 -5.07 -15.91 13.69
N ARG A 55 -5.91 -16.96 13.72
CA ARG A 55 -6.47 -17.56 12.50
C ARG A 55 -7.52 -16.62 11.89
N ILE A 56 -7.09 -15.76 10.98
CA ILE A 56 -8.00 -14.91 10.21
C ILE A 56 -8.48 -15.71 8.99
N THR A 57 -9.80 -15.88 8.88
CA THR A 57 -10.44 -16.55 7.72
C THR A 57 -10.55 -15.64 6.50
N LEU A 58 -10.51 -14.32 6.71
CA LEU A 58 -10.72 -13.33 5.66
C LEU A 58 -9.44 -13.12 4.83
N PHE A 59 -9.55 -13.32 3.52
CA PHE A 59 -8.44 -13.13 2.59
C PHE A 59 -8.08 -11.66 2.32
N LEU A 60 -9.01 -10.76 2.65
CA LEU A 60 -8.87 -9.32 2.52
C LEU A 60 -9.60 -8.63 3.67
N GLU A 61 -8.86 -7.93 4.51
CA GLU A 61 -9.38 -7.12 5.60
C GLU A 61 -9.37 -5.64 5.21
N GLN A 62 -10.35 -4.88 5.71
CA GLN A 62 -10.44 -3.44 5.53
C GLN A 62 -10.84 -2.78 6.83
N ALA A 63 -10.12 -1.73 7.20
CA ALA A 63 -10.47 -0.88 8.33
C ALA A 63 -10.49 0.59 7.91
N LYS A 64 -11.33 1.39 8.57
CA LYS A 64 -11.46 2.83 8.30
C LYS A 64 -11.23 3.58 9.59
N PHE A 65 -10.46 4.65 9.52
CA PHE A 65 -10.06 5.45 10.66
C PHE A 65 -10.13 6.93 10.32
N MET A 66 -10.29 7.74 11.37
CA MET A 66 -10.11 9.18 11.30
C MET A 66 -9.02 9.59 12.30
N THR A 67 -8.19 10.54 11.91
CA THR A 67 -7.19 11.12 12.81
C THR A 67 -7.88 11.88 13.94
N LYS A 68 -7.29 11.83 15.14
CA LYS A 68 -7.83 12.52 16.34
C LYS A 68 -7.64 14.05 16.32
N ALA A 69 -6.76 14.57 15.46
CA ALA A 69 -6.42 15.99 15.45
C ALA A 69 -7.58 16.83 14.86
N ALA A 70 -8.13 17.74 15.68
CA ALA A 70 -9.28 18.59 15.33
C ALA A 70 -9.07 19.42 14.05
N TYR A 71 -7.84 19.83 13.76
CA TYR A 71 -7.50 20.73 12.64
C TYR A 71 -7.02 20.01 11.37
N ALA A 72 -6.83 18.69 11.41
CA ALA A 72 -6.29 17.91 10.30
C ALA A 72 -6.98 16.55 10.21
N ILE A 73 -8.32 16.58 10.15
CA ILE A 73 -9.15 15.39 10.02
C ILE A 73 -8.87 14.73 8.66
N ALA A 74 -8.26 13.55 8.71
CA ALA A 74 -7.91 12.77 7.55
C ALA A 74 -8.63 11.42 7.62
N ASN A 75 -9.36 11.10 6.54
CA ASN A 75 -9.98 9.80 6.39
C ASN A 75 -8.94 8.80 5.87
N ILE A 76 -8.66 7.79 6.68
CA ILE A 76 -7.69 6.75 6.40
C ILE A 76 -8.43 5.43 6.20
N GLN A 77 -8.03 4.67 5.18
CA GLN A 77 -8.50 3.31 4.97
C GLN A 77 -7.30 2.38 4.91
N ALA A 78 -7.25 1.38 5.77
CA ALA A 78 -6.25 0.34 5.74
C ALA A 78 -6.82 -0.91 5.07
N PHE A 79 -6.01 -1.58 4.26
CA PHE A 79 -6.33 -2.84 3.62
C PHE A 79 -5.23 -3.84 3.96
N GLY A 80 -5.63 -5.03 4.42
CA GLY A 80 -4.74 -6.16 4.66
C GLY A 80 -5.04 -7.29 3.69
N LYS A 81 -4.06 -7.71 2.89
CA LYS A 81 -4.21 -8.78 1.90
C LYS A 81 -3.45 -10.02 2.35
N HIS A 82 -4.12 -11.16 2.32
CA HIS A 82 -3.51 -12.47 2.52
C HIS A 82 -2.85 -13.01 1.22
N SER A 83 -1.99 -14.02 1.33
CA SER A 83 -1.31 -14.65 0.19
C SER A 83 -2.21 -15.59 -0.63
N LYS A 84 -3.04 -16.38 0.06
CA LYS A 84 -3.93 -17.41 -0.52
C LYS A 84 -4.83 -16.96 -1.69
N PRO A 85 -5.50 -15.80 -1.68
CA PRO A 85 -6.36 -15.41 -2.81
C PRO A 85 -5.56 -15.06 -4.08
N PHE A 86 -4.23 -15.04 -4.02
CA PHE A 86 -3.34 -14.60 -5.09
C PHE A 86 -3.76 -13.26 -5.73
N ALA A 87 -4.39 -12.40 -4.92
CA ALA A 87 -4.94 -11.14 -5.38
C ALA A 87 -3.81 -10.13 -5.58
N ASP A 88 -3.87 -9.38 -6.67
CA ASP A 88 -2.97 -8.23 -6.88
C ASP A 88 -3.45 -7.04 -6.05
N MET A 89 -2.55 -6.41 -5.28
CA MET A 89 -2.90 -5.28 -4.41
C MET A 89 -3.49 -4.11 -5.20
N TYR A 90 -2.97 -3.81 -6.39
CA TYR A 90 -3.42 -2.68 -7.18
C TYR A 90 -4.67 -3.03 -7.98
N ALA A 91 -4.60 -4.08 -8.80
CA ALA A 91 -5.62 -4.43 -9.78
C ALA A 91 -6.86 -5.11 -9.18
N ARG A 92 -6.71 -5.88 -8.10
CA ARG A 92 -7.80 -6.68 -7.52
C ARG A 92 -8.27 -6.15 -6.17
N VAL A 93 -7.39 -5.55 -5.37
CA VAL A 93 -7.77 -4.94 -4.10
C VAL A 93 -8.17 -3.47 -4.32
N LEU A 94 -7.21 -2.58 -4.57
CA LEU A 94 -7.46 -1.14 -4.59
C LEU A 94 -8.44 -0.72 -5.70
N ARG A 95 -8.18 -1.06 -6.97
CA ARG A 95 -9.02 -0.65 -8.10
C ARG A 95 -10.48 -1.09 -7.94
N ASN A 96 -10.70 -2.32 -7.47
CA ASN A 96 -12.04 -2.87 -7.28
C ASN A 96 -12.73 -2.27 -6.06
N LYS A 97 -12.02 -2.12 -4.93
CA LYS A 97 -12.60 -1.53 -3.71
C LYS A 97 -13.01 -0.08 -3.89
N PHE A 98 -12.24 0.69 -4.64
CA PHE A 98 -12.58 2.08 -4.92
C PHE A 98 -13.48 2.26 -6.14
N ALA A 99 -13.67 1.20 -6.95
CA ALA A 99 -14.37 1.25 -8.23
C ALA A 99 -13.94 2.50 -9.03
N ALA A 100 -12.63 2.63 -9.24
CA ALA A 100 -12.02 3.83 -9.81
C ALA A 100 -10.74 3.48 -10.56
N SER A 101 -10.40 4.34 -11.54
CA SER A 101 -9.11 4.26 -12.22
C SER A 101 -7.98 4.58 -11.25
N ILE A 102 -6.86 3.88 -11.39
CA ILE A 102 -5.69 4.06 -10.53
C ILE A 102 -4.42 4.32 -11.33
N ARG A 103 -3.52 5.10 -10.76
CA ARG A 103 -2.16 5.31 -11.27
C ARG A 103 -1.17 4.70 -10.30
N VAL A 104 -0.23 3.90 -10.77
CA VAL A 104 0.66 3.09 -9.92
C VAL A 104 2.10 3.57 -10.06
N TRP A 105 2.71 3.93 -8.92
CA TRP A 105 4.13 4.16 -8.78
C TRP A 105 4.74 3.09 -7.87
N ALA A 106 5.33 2.04 -8.46
CA ALA A 106 6.00 0.96 -7.73
C ALA A 106 6.95 0.22 -8.68
N PRO A 107 7.96 -0.50 -8.16
CA PRO A 107 8.67 -1.52 -8.92
C PRO A 107 7.69 -2.49 -9.58
N SER A 108 7.99 -2.93 -10.80
CA SER A 108 7.07 -3.76 -11.57
C SER A 108 7.80 -4.68 -12.53
N ASP A 109 7.27 -5.88 -12.74
CA ASP A 109 7.78 -6.82 -13.73
C ASP A 109 7.12 -6.61 -15.11
N THR A 110 7.62 -7.32 -16.13
CA THR A 110 7.09 -7.27 -17.50
C THR A 110 5.71 -7.91 -17.64
N ARG A 111 5.32 -8.76 -16.68
CA ARG A 111 4.04 -9.47 -16.65
C ARG A 111 2.92 -8.59 -16.12
N SER A 112 3.22 -7.67 -15.21
CA SER A 112 2.29 -6.68 -14.67
C SER A 112 2.16 -5.46 -15.59
N LYS A 113 1.24 -5.58 -16.55
CA LYS A 113 0.94 -4.56 -17.56
C LYS A 113 -0.13 -3.58 -17.10
N SER A 114 -0.07 -2.36 -17.65
CA SER A 114 -1.18 -1.40 -17.51
C SER A 114 -2.46 -1.95 -18.18
N ILE A 115 -3.61 -1.53 -17.67
CA ILE A 115 -4.95 -1.86 -18.18
C ILE A 115 -5.58 -0.55 -18.65
N CYS A 116 -5.65 -0.34 -19.96
CA CYS A 116 -6.04 0.94 -20.57
C CYS A 116 -7.51 0.95 -21.05
N ASP A 117 -8.05 -0.18 -21.48
CA ASP A 117 -9.31 -0.25 -22.25
C ASP A 117 -10.50 -0.75 -21.43
N ARG A 118 -10.46 -0.55 -20.10
CA ARG A 118 -11.56 -0.89 -19.19
C ARG A 118 -12.13 0.36 -18.55
N GLN A 119 -13.40 0.28 -18.11
CA GLN A 119 -14.09 1.37 -17.39
C GLN A 119 -13.22 1.96 -16.27
N TYR A 120 -12.59 1.11 -15.47
CA TYR A 120 -11.58 1.51 -14.49
C TYR A 120 -10.20 1.06 -14.95
N GLN A 121 -9.35 2.04 -15.25
CA GLN A 121 -8.01 1.83 -15.77
C GLN A 121 -7.03 1.54 -14.64
N LEU A 122 -5.95 0.80 -14.94
CA LEU A 122 -4.77 0.71 -14.10
C LEU A 122 -3.58 1.17 -14.91
N ARG A 123 -3.02 2.32 -14.58
CA ARG A 123 -1.99 2.96 -15.40
C ARG A 123 -0.68 3.03 -14.64
N LYS A 124 0.36 2.40 -15.17
CA LYS A 124 1.72 2.58 -14.64
C LYS A 124 2.20 3.99 -14.95
N ILE A 125 2.79 4.63 -13.96
CA ILE A 125 3.45 5.91 -14.16
C ILE A 125 4.77 5.64 -14.89
N VAL A 126 5.07 6.44 -15.90
CA VAL A 126 6.31 6.34 -16.67
C VAL A 126 7.39 7.10 -15.90
N SER A 127 8.57 6.50 -15.82
CA SER A 127 9.75 7.11 -15.22
C SER A 127 10.48 7.97 -16.25
N PRO A 128 11.07 9.12 -15.87
CA PRO A 128 11.02 9.73 -14.53
C PRO A 128 9.70 10.50 -14.26
N MET A 129 9.36 10.68 -12.98
CA MET A 129 8.33 11.64 -12.54
C MET A 129 8.98 12.96 -12.10
N GLN A 130 8.18 14.03 -12.06
CA GLN A 130 8.66 15.35 -11.62
C GLN A 130 8.12 15.68 -10.23
N LEU A 131 8.93 15.58 -9.19
CA LEU A 131 8.53 15.88 -7.82
C LEU A 131 9.27 17.13 -7.32
N ALA A 132 8.52 18.18 -6.98
CA ALA A 132 9.07 19.44 -6.47
C ALA A 132 10.20 20.04 -7.36
N GLY A 133 10.06 19.93 -8.69
CA GLY A 133 11.05 20.43 -9.65
C GLY A 133 12.23 19.48 -9.92
N SER A 134 12.31 18.34 -9.23
CA SER A 134 13.36 17.32 -9.44
C SER A 134 12.82 16.08 -10.14
N GLN A 135 13.65 15.50 -11.03
CA GLN A 135 13.33 14.22 -11.66
C GLN A 135 13.61 13.07 -10.71
N VAL A 136 12.60 12.23 -10.47
CA VAL A 136 12.72 11.00 -9.68
C VAL A 136 12.56 9.81 -10.62
N SER A 137 13.61 8.99 -10.72
CA SER A 137 13.56 7.75 -11.50
C SER A 137 12.93 6.61 -10.70
N ARG A 138 12.33 5.64 -11.39
CA ARG A 138 11.75 4.43 -10.77
C ARG A 138 12.78 3.65 -9.96
N GLN A 139 13.99 3.57 -10.48
CA GLN A 139 15.07 2.74 -9.95
C GLN A 139 15.69 3.35 -8.69
N ALA A 140 15.63 4.67 -8.55
CA ALA A 140 16.15 5.39 -7.38
C ALA A 140 15.10 5.58 -6.27
N ASP A 141 13.85 5.16 -6.47
CA ASP A 141 12.77 5.33 -5.51
C ASP A 141 12.17 3.99 -5.08
N SER A 142 12.28 3.69 -3.79
CA SER A 142 11.68 2.50 -3.17
C SER A 142 10.21 2.68 -2.79
N ALA A 143 9.68 3.90 -2.91
CA ALA A 143 8.29 4.20 -2.54
C ALA A 143 7.30 3.44 -3.45
N LYS A 144 6.23 2.97 -2.82
CA LYS A 144 5.18 2.19 -3.48
C LYS A 144 3.85 2.84 -3.17
N TRP A 145 3.27 3.50 -4.16
CA TRP A 145 2.02 4.22 -3.97
C TRP A 145 1.14 4.19 -5.21
N ALA A 146 -0.14 4.46 -5.00
CA ALA A 146 -1.13 4.56 -6.04
C ALA A 146 -2.07 5.75 -5.82
N LEU A 147 -2.40 6.45 -6.90
CA LEU A 147 -3.45 7.46 -6.90
C LEU A 147 -4.77 6.84 -7.30
N ILE A 148 -5.84 7.17 -6.58
CA ILE A 148 -7.21 6.77 -6.90
C ILE A 148 -7.91 7.96 -7.56
N ASP A 149 -8.05 7.90 -8.89
CA ASP A 149 -8.63 8.99 -9.67
C ASP A 149 -10.10 9.22 -9.29
N GLY A 150 -10.49 10.49 -9.15
CA GLY A 150 -11.85 10.89 -8.79
C GLY A 150 -12.24 10.65 -7.32
N LYS A 151 -11.32 10.18 -6.47
CA LYS A 151 -11.58 9.94 -5.04
C LYS A 151 -10.76 10.84 -4.10
N ASN A 152 -9.83 11.63 -4.62
CA ASN A 152 -8.87 12.45 -3.85
C ASN A 152 -8.07 11.60 -2.85
N THR A 153 -7.67 10.40 -3.26
CA THR A 153 -7.03 9.42 -2.38
C THR A 153 -5.66 9.00 -2.90
N VAL A 154 -4.68 8.98 -2.00
CA VAL A 154 -3.35 8.39 -2.21
C VAL A 154 -3.23 7.15 -1.35
N CYS A 155 -2.81 6.03 -1.92
CA CYS A 155 -2.58 4.78 -1.21
C CYS A 155 -1.11 4.42 -1.20
N PHE A 156 -0.52 4.18 -0.04
CA PHE A 156 0.82 3.62 0.12
C PHE A 156 0.70 2.13 0.34
N THR A 157 1.60 1.33 -0.23
CA THR A 157 1.51 -0.13 -0.13
C THR A 157 2.85 -0.77 0.22
N THR A 158 2.79 -2.00 0.73
CA THR A 158 4.00 -2.80 0.97
C THR A 158 4.39 -3.67 -0.22
N ASN A 159 3.54 -3.79 -1.25
CA ASN A 159 3.71 -4.71 -2.38
C ASN A 159 4.24 -3.98 -3.61
N ASP A 160 5.15 -4.63 -4.35
CA ASP A 160 5.48 -4.20 -5.69
C ASP A 160 4.34 -4.58 -6.65
N TYR A 161 4.34 -3.98 -7.83
CA TYR A 161 3.39 -4.34 -8.88
C TYR A 161 3.96 -5.47 -9.75
N THR A 162 4.12 -6.65 -9.15
CA THR A 162 4.76 -7.83 -9.78
C THR A 162 3.84 -9.05 -9.72
N ALA A 163 4.07 -10.02 -10.61
CA ALA A 163 3.28 -11.26 -10.56
C ALA A 163 3.57 -12.10 -9.30
N THR A 164 4.76 -11.99 -8.71
CA THR A 164 5.16 -12.69 -7.49
C THR A 164 4.45 -12.12 -6.26
N ASP A 165 4.27 -10.80 -6.19
CA ASP A 165 3.57 -10.14 -5.08
C ASP A 165 2.09 -10.50 -4.93
N LYS A 166 1.49 -11.12 -5.95
CA LYS A 166 0.17 -11.74 -5.83
C LYS A 166 0.15 -12.79 -4.73
N ARG A 167 1.24 -13.56 -4.57
CA ARG A 167 1.40 -14.59 -3.54
C ARG A 167 2.00 -14.06 -2.24
N THR A 168 2.49 -12.83 -2.26
CA THR A 168 2.99 -12.17 -1.06
C THR A 168 1.81 -11.49 -0.35
N PRO A 169 1.67 -11.67 0.97
CA PRO A 169 0.74 -10.87 1.72
C PRO A 169 1.27 -9.44 1.83
N GLY A 170 0.38 -8.50 2.10
CA GLY A 170 0.79 -7.12 2.25
C GLY A 170 -0.36 -6.22 2.65
N ALA A 171 -0.03 -4.95 2.82
CA ALA A 171 -0.97 -3.95 3.27
C ALA A 171 -0.97 -2.73 2.35
N ALA A 172 -2.08 -2.00 2.37
CA ALA A 172 -2.17 -0.68 1.80
C ALA A 172 -2.85 0.28 2.77
N VAL A 173 -2.32 1.50 2.89
CA VAL A 173 -2.93 2.58 3.67
C VAL A 173 -3.27 3.71 2.74
N CYS A 174 -4.55 4.05 2.67
CA CYS A 174 -5.13 5.02 1.76
C CYS A 174 -5.61 6.25 2.50
N LEU A 175 -5.05 7.40 2.17
CA LEU A 175 -5.36 8.71 2.72
C LEU A 175 -6.23 9.49 1.73
N LYS A 176 -7.44 9.87 2.15
CA LYS A 176 -8.30 10.79 1.38
C LYS A 176 -8.01 12.24 1.79
N ASN A 177 -7.28 12.95 0.94
CA ASN A 177 -6.97 14.37 1.09
C ASN A 177 -6.70 14.98 -0.29
N ALA A 178 -7.43 16.04 -0.64
CA ALA A 178 -7.34 16.67 -1.96
C ALA A 178 -5.98 17.34 -2.22
N GLY A 179 -5.41 18.02 -1.21
CA GLY A 179 -4.10 18.67 -1.34
C GLY A 179 -2.98 17.67 -1.60
N VAL A 180 -2.92 16.61 -0.80
CA VAL A 180 -1.93 15.53 -0.99
C VAL A 180 -2.14 14.83 -2.33
N TYR A 181 -3.39 14.48 -2.69
CA TYR A 181 -3.69 13.86 -3.98
C TYR A 181 -3.22 14.73 -5.15
N ASN A 182 -3.49 16.03 -5.11
CA ASN A 182 -3.12 16.95 -6.19
C ASN A 182 -1.60 17.08 -6.32
N ALA A 183 -0.85 17.13 -5.21
CA ALA A 183 0.60 17.16 -5.24
C ALA A 183 1.20 15.93 -5.96
N PHE A 184 0.73 14.73 -5.61
CA PHE A 184 1.18 13.48 -6.25
C PHE A 184 0.70 13.38 -7.72
N ARG A 185 -0.53 13.84 -8.01
CA ARG A 185 -1.08 13.84 -9.37
C ARG A 185 -0.26 14.71 -10.30
N THR A 186 0.15 15.90 -9.85
CA THR A 186 1.01 16.81 -10.63
C THR A 186 2.36 16.15 -10.93
N ALA A 187 2.94 15.43 -9.97
CA ALA A 187 4.20 14.74 -10.19
C ALA A 187 4.10 13.59 -11.21
N ALA A 188 2.99 12.85 -11.18
CA ALA A 188 2.76 11.64 -11.97
C ALA A 188 1.84 11.86 -13.18
N PHE A 189 2.21 12.80 -14.03
CA PHE A 189 1.48 13.11 -15.26
C PHE A 189 1.78 12.13 -16.42
N ASN A 190 2.98 11.56 -16.47
CA ASN A 190 3.39 10.63 -17.52
C ASN A 190 2.85 9.21 -17.27
N LEU A 191 1.97 8.69 -18.12
CA LEU A 191 1.33 7.37 -17.96
C LEU A 191 1.58 6.49 -19.18
N GLN A 192 1.76 5.18 -18.97
CA GLN A 192 2.00 4.21 -20.05
C GLN A 192 0.80 4.06 -20.99
N CYS A 193 -0.42 4.19 -20.46
CA CYS A 193 -1.62 4.30 -21.28
C CYS A 193 -1.79 5.76 -21.69
N LYS A 194 -1.22 6.16 -22.83
CA LYS A 194 -1.63 7.42 -23.44
C LYS A 194 -3.09 7.26 -23.88
N LEU A 195 -3.93 8.25 -23.59
CA LEU A 195 -5.14 8.43 -24.38
C LEU A 195 -4.69 8.46 -25.84
N LYS A 196 -5.37 7.73 -26.74
CA LYS A 196 -5.39 8.11 -28.15
C LYS A 196 -5.95 9.53 -28.17
N PHE A 197 -5.08 10.54 -28.09
CA PHE A 197 -5.45 11.89 -28.46
C PHE A 197 -5.73 11.80 -29.96
N ILE A 198 -7.01 11.68 -30.31
CA ILE A 198 -7.48 12.10 -31.62
C ILE A 198 -7.17 13.61 -31.62
N TYR A 199 -6.12 14.01 -32.32
CA TYR A 199 -5.87 15.40 -32.63
C TYR A 199 -7.07 15.88 -33.46
N PHE A 200 -8.04 16.53 -32.83
CA PHE A 200 -8.92 17.44 -33.54
C PHE A 200 -8.11 18.71 -33.76
N SER A 201 -7.51 18.85 -34.95
CA SER A 201 -7.03 20.15 -35.41
C SER A 201 -8.24 21.08 -35.51
N ILE A 202 -8.40 21.96 -34.53
CA ILE A 202 -9.23 23.15 -34.68
C ILE A 202 -8.42 24.08 -35.59
N ARG A 203 -8.84 24.23 -36.85
CA ARG A 203 -8.45 25.39 -37.65
C ARG A 203 -8.99 26.62 -36.93
N LEU A 204 -8.11 27.47 -36.43
CA LEU A 204 -8.45 28.86 -36.15
C LEU A 204 -8.51 29.58 -37.50
N ASN A 205 -9.70 30.01 -37.89
CA ASN A 205 -9.85 31.07 -38.89
C ASN A 205 -9.47 32.40 -38.21
N GLN A 206 -8.39 33.01 -38.69
CA GLN A 206 -8.25 34.45 -38.88
C GLN A 206 -7.39 34.66 -40.13
#